data_AF-A0A365ZB37-F1
#
_entry.id   AF-A0A365ZB37-F1
#
_cell.length_a   1.000
_cell.length_b   1.000
_cell.length_c   1.000
_cell.angle_alpha   90.00
_cell.angle_beta   90.00
_cell.angle_gamma   90.00
#
_symmetry.space_group_name_H-M   'P 1'
#
loop_
_entity.id
_entity.type
_entity.pdbx_description
1 polymer ?
#
loop_
_entity_poly.entity_id
_entity_poly.type
_entity_poly.pdbx_seq_one_letter_code
_entity_poly.pdbx_strand_id
1 'polypeptide(L)'
;MLGWLKRNRRDTPGPDVPAAAAGIPRWPLETWRGGLSADVPGYTTLCLTPAFPEEPETRNLRDGDALNRIIEVARTDGSTSPAMTAVVEDLLADPRYAALDSLYSWLAPVYRGTDRQLEVIEQGLRTCPRKYWLLDLAGTAMLQRGRGAEALYYWAHSVTNAESVGEGREASAYDFLIVTAHVLGERTATKAFRARADQADHPQTVLDEEYTALVERAFRKGTKAMKAVVQTLAQRVPA
;
A
#
# COMPACT_ATOMS: atom_id res chain seq x y z
N MET A 1 12.50 14.45 -54.64
CA MET A 1 13.47 14.76 -53.56
C MET A 1 12.67 15.20 -52.34
N LEU A 2 12.66 14.38 -51.30
CA LEU A 2 11.89 14.57 -50.06
C LEU A 2 12.66 15.51 -49.11
N GLY A 3 12.08 16.66 -48.81
CA GLY A 3 12.55 17.58 -47.77
C GLY A 3 11.61 17.55 -46.57
N TRP A 4 12.03 16.84 -45.52
CA TRP A 4 11.30 16.66 -44.26
C TRP A 4 11.57 17.88 -43.35
N LEU A 5 10.56 18.74 -43.18
CA LEU A 5 10.61 19.85 -42.21
C LEU A 5 10.17 19.33 -40.84
N LYS A 6 11.13 19.26 -39.91
CA LYS A 6 10.91 19.10 -38.46
C LYS A 6 9.98 20.22 -37.95
N ARG A 7 8.79 19.87 -37.49
CA ARG A 7 8.00 20.73 -36.60
C ARG A 7 8.37 20.41 -35.15
N ASN A 8 9.12 21.33 -34.55
CA ASN A 8 9.26 21.46 -33.10
C ASN A 8 7.87 21.71 -32.49
N ARG A 9 7.25 20.69 -31.90
CA ARG A 9 6.10 20.89 -31.01
C ARG A 9 6.68 21.26 -29.65
N ARG A 10 6.72 22.55 -29.37
CA ARG A 10 6.99 23.09 -28.04
C ARG A 10 5.99 22.48 -27.05
N ASP A 11 6.52 22.04 -25.94
CA ASP A 11 5.81 21.65 -24.73
C ASP A 11 4.75 22.71 -24.40
N THR A 12 3.50 22.29 -24.44
CA THR A 12 2.41 23.05 -23.85
C THR A 12 2.37 22.58 -22.40
N PRO A 13 2.59 23.45 -21.39
CA PRO A 13 2.38 23.07 -20.01
C PRO A 13 0.91 22.64 -19.90
N GLY A 14 0.69 21.40 -19.46
CA GLY A 14 -0.64 20.95 -19.10
C GLY A 14 -1.22 21.92 -18.05
N PRO A 15 -2.55 22.10 -18.00
CA PRO A 15 -3.15 22.96 -17.00
C PRO A 15 -2.71 22.48 -15.61
N ASP A 16 -2.12 23.39 -14.83
CA ASP A 16 -1.91 23.21 -13.39
C ASP A 16 -3.26 22.90 -12.77
N VAL A 17 -3.55 21.61 -12.61
CA VAL A 17 -4.63 21.14 -11.77
C VAL A 17 -4.22 21.59 -10.37
N PRO A 18 -5.02 22.44 -9.69
CA PRO A 18 -4.74 22.79 -8.31
C PRO A 18 -4.61 21.48 -7.54
N ALA A 19 -3.43 21.20 -7.00
CA ALA A 19 -3.22 20.05 -6.14
C ALA A 19 -4.28 20.15 -5.03
N ALA A 20 -5.24 19.23 -5.02
CA ALA A 20 -6.20 19.14 -3.94
C ALA A 20 -5.38 19.13 -2.64
N ALA A 21 -5.71 20.02 -1.70
CA ALA A 21 -4.94 20.15 -0.46
C ALA A 21 -4.79 18.76 0.16
N ALA A 22 -3.53 18.33 0.34
CA ALA A 22 -3.23 17.01 0.89
C ALA A 22 -3.91 16.86 2.25
N GLY A 23 -4.47 15.68 2.49
CA GLY A 23 -5.05 15.34 3.78
C GLY A 23 -3.98 15.23 4.86
N ILE A 24 -4.40 15.30 6.13
CA ILE A 24 -3.50 15.02 7.26
C ILE A 24 -3.35 13.49 7.38
N PRO A 25 -2.13 12.94 7.30
CA PRO A 25 -1.90 11.50 7.42
C PRO A 25 -2.35 10.98 8.79
N ARG A 26 -2.96 9.80 8.79
CA ARG A 26 -3.34 9.07 10.00
C ARG A 26 -2.34 7.94 10.24
N TRP A 27 -1.51 8.09 11.26
CA TRP A 27 -0.41 7.18 11.51
C TRP A 27 -0.87 5.85 12.13
N PRO A 28 -0.26 4.70 11.79
CA PRO A 28 -0.72 3.38 12.26
C PRO A 28 -0.83 3.24 13.77
N LEU A 29 0.14 3.74 14.55
CA LEU A 29 0.08 3.61 16.01
C LEU A 29 -0.99 4.51 16.62
N GLU A 30 -1.18 5.71 16.06
CA GLU A 30 -2.21 6.65 16.48
C GLU A 30 -3.61 6.11 16.16
N THR A 31 -3.82 5.58 14.95
CA THR A 31 -5.10 4.97 14.58
C THR A 31 -5.37 3.75 15.43
N TRP A 32 -4.36 2.91 15.70
CA TRP A 32 -4.50 1.76 16.60
C TRP A 32 -5.07 2.17 17.97
N ARG A 33 -4.51 3.20 18.59
CA ARG A 33 -4.93 3.71 19.92
C ARG A 33 -6.24 4.50 19.88
N GLY A 34 -6.46 5.30 18.83
CA GLY A 34 -7.55 6.28 18.75
C GLY A 34 -8.81 5.80 18.03
N GLY A 35 -8.72 4.76 17.20
CA GLY A 35 -9.85 4.29 16.40
C GLY A 35 -10.08 5.13 15.13
N LEU A 36 -10.40 4.46 14.02
CA LEU A 36 -11.08 5.06 12.87
C LEU A 36 -12.37 4.27 12.65
N SER A 37 -13.52 4.94 12.70
CA SER A 37 -14.80 4.31 12.38
C SER A 37 -15.27 4.73 11.00
N ALA A 38 -15.81 3.79 10.22
CA ALA A 38 -16.41 4.09 8.92
C ALA A 38 -17.75 4.84 9.02
N ASP A 39 -18.32 4.96 10.22
CA ASP A 39 -19.57 5.68 10.46
C ASP A 39 -19.35 7.18 10.72
N VAL A 40 -18.10 7.63 10.86
CA VAL A 40 -17.82 9.06 11.06
C VAL A 40 -18.05 9.84 9.77
N PRO A 41 -18.62 11.06 9.86
CA PRO A 41 -18.74 11.94 8.71
C PRO A 41 -17.38 12.17 8.04
N GLY A 42 -17.34 12.06 6.70
CA GLY A 42 -16.13 12.30 5.93
C GLY A 42 -15.16 11.12 5.82
N TYR A 43 -15.50 9.92 6.34
CA TYR A 43 -14.66 8.73 6.18
C TYR A 43 -14.30 8.44 4.70
N THR A 44 -15.27 8.55 3.79
CA THR A 44 -15.02 8.35 2.36
C THR A 44 -14.01 9.35 1.81
N THR A 45 -14.14 10.63 2.16
CA THR A 45 -13.16 11.67 1.79
C THR A 45 -11.79 11.35 2.37
N LEU A 46 -11.72 10.95 3.64
CA LEU A 46 -10.47 10.60 4.30
C LEU A 46 -9.70 9.47 3.59
N CYS A 47 -10.40 8.44 3.11
CA CYS A 47 -9.78 7.33 2.38
C CYS A 47 -9.32 7.71 0.96
N LEU A 48 -9.98 8.69 0.35
CA LEU A 48 -9.83 9.02 -1.06
C LEU A 48 -9.03 10.30 -1.33
N THR A 49 -8.75 11.10 -0.31
CA THR A 49 -7.88 12.28 -0.38
C THR A 49 -6.46 11.85 -0.06
N PRO A 50 -5.48 12.01 -0.99
CA PRO A 50 -4.08 11.67 -0.73
C PRO A 50 -3.56 12.34 0.54
N ALA A 51 -2.90 11.57 1.41
CA ALA A 51 -2.35 12.06 2.67
C ALA A 51 -0.89 11.64 2.91
N PHE A 52 -0.42 10.65 2.15
CA PHE A 52 0.95 10.14 2.20
C PHE A 52 1.65 10.50 0.88
N PRO A 53 2.53 11.50 0.85
CA PRO A 53 3.20 11.90 -0.39
C PRO A 53 4.06 10.74 -0.91
N GLU A 54 3.82 10.28 -2.13
CA GLU A 54 4.63 9.24 -2.77
C GLU A 54 5.72 9.91 -3.61
N GLU A 55 6.96 9.46 -3.44
CA GLU A 55 8.10 9.94 -4.22
C GLU A 55 8.91 8.75 -4.76
N PRO A 56 9.45 8.84 -5.99
CA PRO A 56 10.36 7.84 -6.51
C PRO A 56 11.59 7.69 -5.60
N GLU A 57 11.96 6.44 -5.33
CA GLU A 57 13.19 6.14 -4.59
C GLU A 57 14.34 5.86 -5.57
N THR A 58 15.39 6.67 -5.47
CA THR A 58 16.57 6.58 -6.35
C THR A 58 17.67 5.66 -5.80
N ARG A 59 17.54 5.20 -4.55
CA ARG A 59 18.55 4.39 -3.85
C ARG A 59 18.29 2.91 -4.10
N ASN A 60 19.37 2.15 -4.29
CA ASN A 60 19.28 0.75 -4.67
C ASN A 60 19.84 -0.14 -3.55
N LEU A 61 19.00 -1.03 -3.02
CA LEU A 61 19.39 -2.07 -2.07
C LEU A 61 20.30 -3.14 -2.71
N ARG A 62 20.45 -3.15 -4.05
CA ARG A 62 21.30 -4.06 -4.83
C ARG A 62 22.76 -3.60 -4.92
N ASP A 63 23.30 -2.91 -3.92
CA ASP A 63 24.75 -2.67 -3.85
C ASP A 63 25.57 -3.95 -3.53
N GLY A 64 24.90 -5.10 -3.51
CA GLY A 64 25.48 -6.44 -3.36
C GLY A 64 25.61 -6.83 -1.90
N ASP A 65 26.18 -5.97 -1.06
CA ASP A 65 26.43 -6.27 0.34
C ASP A 65 25.15 -6.39 1.17
N ALA A 66 24.29 -5.36 1.18
CA ALA A 66 23.07 -5.34 1.99
C ALA A 66 22.10 -6.46 1.58
N LEU A 67 21.88 -6.64 0.28
CA LEU A 67 21.00 -7.68 -0.24
C LEU A 67 21.52 -9.09 0.06
N ASN A 68 22.83 -9.33 -0.08
CA ASN A 68 23.41 -10.65 0.21
C ASN A 68 23.21 -11.02 1.69
N ARG A 69 23.42 -10.07 2.62
CA ARG A 69 23.20 -10.30 4.05
C ARG A 69 21.75 -10.69 4.34
N ILE A 70 20.77 -10.00 3.74
CA ILE A 70 19.34 -10.31 3.91
C ILE A 70 19.00 -11.69 3.31
N ILE A 71 19.45 -11.97 2.08
CA ILE A 71 19.21 -13.26 1.42
C ILE A 71 19.84 -14.41 2.20
N GLU A 72 21.04 -14.22 2.73
CA GLU A 72 21.74 -15.23 3.51
C GLU A 72 20.93 -15.61 4.73
N VAL A 73 20.51 -14.63 5.54
CA VAL A 73 19.68 -14.87 6.73
C VAL A 73 18.31 -15.47 6.37
N ALA A 74 17.66 -14.96 5.32
CA ALA A 74 16.39 -15.50 4.86
C ALA A 74 16.50 -16.98 4.48
N ARG A 75 17.65 -17.40 3.94
CA ARG A 75 17.93 -18.79 3.56
C ARG A 75 18.30 -19.67 4.74
N THR A 76 19.07 -19.17 5.71
CA THR A 76 19.59 -19.98 6.84
C THR A 76 18.62 -20.05 8.00
N ASP A 77 18.03 -18.92 8.39
CA ASP A 77 17.26 -18.76 9.63
C ASP A 77 15.79 -18.44 9.35
N GLY A 78 15.47 -18.02 8.13
CA GLY A 78 14.12 -17.63 7.71
C GLY A 78 13.88 -16.12 7.83
N SER A 79 12.93 -15.63 7.05
CA SER A 79 12.60 -14.20 6.91
C SER A 79 11.92 -13.55 8.12
N THR A 80 11.51 -14.37 9.11
CA THR A 80 10.86 -13.91 10.34
C THR A 80 11.69 -14.18 11.60
N SER A 81 12.98 -14.48 11.42
CA SER A 81 13.89 -14.83 12.51
C SER A 81 14.43 -13.62 13.27
N PRO A 82 14.90 -13.78 14.53
CA PRO A 82 15.65 -12.74 15.23
C PRO A 82 16.93 -12.30 14.50
N ALA A 83 17.54 -13.21 13.72
CA ALA A 83 18.69 -12.87 12.88
C ALA A 83 18.30 -11.86 11.79
N MET A 84 17.09 -11.96 11.23
CA MET A 84 16.58 -10.98 10.26
C MET A 84 16.43 -9.61 10.90
N THR A 85 15.89 -9.55 12.12
CA THR A 85 15.83 -8.29 12.89
C THR A 85 17.22 -7.66 13.04
N ALA A 86 18.20 -8.42 13.50
CA ALA A 86 19.55 -7.90 13.73
C ALA A 86 20.20 -7.36 12.46
N VAL A 87 20.08 -8.07 11.33
CA VAL A 87 20.63 -7.60 10.05
C VAL A 87 19.91 -6.35 9.54
N VAL A 88 18.58 -6.32 9.60
CA VAL A 88 17.82 -5.18 9.08
C VAL A 88 17.99 -3.95 9.96
N GLU A 89 18.02 -4.09 11.29
CA GLU A 89 18.27 -2.97 12.21
C GLU A 89 19.68 -2.39 12.05
N ASP A 90 20.71 -3.24 11.83
CA ASP A 90 22.07 -2.79 11.50
C ASP A 90 22.11 -2.00 10.18
N LEU A 91 21.42 -2.49 9.13
CA LEU A 91 21.31 -1.77 7.86
C LEU A 91 20.56 -0.45 8.01
N LEU A 92 19.49 -0.40 8.79
CA LEU A 92 18.71 0.82 9.05
C LEU A 92 19.50 1.86 9.87
N ALA A 93 20.51 1.45 10.63
CA ALA A 93 21.42 2.36 11.33
C ALA A 93 22.38 3.10 10.37
N ASP A 94 22.61 2.57 9.16
CA ASP A 94 23.38 3.24 8.12
C ASP A 94 22.49 4.24 7.35
N PRO A 95 22.85 5.54 7.31
CA PRO A 95 22.10 6.57 6.59
C PRO A 95 21.84 6.26 5.11
N ARG A 96 22.68 5.43 4.48
CA ARG A 96 22.51 5.00 3.09
C ARG A 96 21.21 4.21 2.90
N TYR A 97 20.84 3.39 3.88
CA TYR A 97 19.69 2.48 3.79
C TYR A 97 18.51 2.87 4.68
N ALA A 98 18.70 3.78 5.65
CA ALA A 98 17.70 4.16 6.67
C ALA A 98 16.32 4.61 6.14
N ALA A 99 16.23 5.01 4.87
CA ALA A 99 14.99 5.43 4.23
C ALA A 99 14.60 4.56 3.01
N LEU A 100 15.05 3.30 2.97
CA LEU A 100 14.59 2.28 2.02
C LEU A 100 13.36 1.56 2.56
N ASP A 101 12.23 1.67 1.87
CA ASP A 101 10.96 1.02 2.26
C ASP A 101 11.09 -0.50 2.37
N SER A 102 11.88 -1.10 1.48
CA SER A 102 12.14 -2.53 1.41
C SER A 102 12.66 -3.10 2.73
N LEU A 103 13.53 -2.37 3.46
CA LEU A 103 14.04 -2.82 4.76
C LEU A 103 12.93 -2.88 5.81
N TYR A 104 12.08 -1.87 5.88
CA TYR A 104 10.92 -1.87 6.77
C TYR A 104 9.93 -2.98 6.40
N SER A 105 9.79 -3.30 5.11
CA SER A 105 8.97 -4.41 4.63
C SER A 105 9.48 -5.79 5.04
N TRP A 106 10.79 -5.95 5.24
CA TRP A 106 11.37 -7.15 5.85
C TRP A 106 11.24 -7.18 7.38
N LEU A 107 11.37 -6.03 8.04
CA LEU A 107 11.36 -5.95 9.50
C LEU A 107 9.96 -6.07 10.10
N ALA A 108 8.95 -5.43 9.51
CA ALA A 108 7.60 -5.40 10.07
C ALA A 108 6.97 -6.81 10.24
N PRO A 109 7.09 -7.75 9.28
CA PRO A 109 6.60 -9.12 9.44
C PRO A 109 7.21 -9.88 10.62
N VAL A 110 8.45 -9.60 11.02
CA VAL A 110 9.10 -10.24 12.18
C VAL A 110 8.31 -9.94 13.46
N TYR A 111 7.71 -8.75 13.54
CA TYR A 111 6.95 -8.28 14.70
C TYR A 111 5.43 -8.51 14.57
N ARG A 112 4.97 -9.33 13.62
CA ARG A 112 3.54 -9.54 13.31
C ARG A 112 2.69 -9.73 14.57
N GLY A 113 1.60 -8.97 14.66
CA GLY A 113 0.63 -9.06 15.75
C GLY A 113 1.02 -8.29 17.03
N THR A 114 2.18 -7.63 17.07
CA THR A 114 2.62 -6.81 18.21
C THR A 114 2.49 -5.31 17.93
N ASP A 115 2.50 -4.46 18.97
CA ASP A 115 2.54 -3.00 18.78
C ASP A 115 3.82 -2.56 18.04
N ARG A 116 4.93 -3.29 18.22
CA ARG A 116 6.21 -3.03 17.54
C ARG A 116 6.10 -3.09 16.02
N GLN A 117 5.22 -3.96 15.48
CA GLN A 117 4.92 -3.98 14.04
C GLN A 117 4.45 -2.61 13.54
N LEU A 118 3.52 -1.99 14.28
CA LEU A 118 2.94 -0.71 13.89
C LEU A 118 3.95 0.43 14.03
N GLU A 119 4.81 0.39 15.04
CA GLU A 119 5.91 1.34 15.21
C GLU A 119 6.89 1.29 14.04
N VAL A 120 7.29 0.08 13.61
CA VAL A 120 8.20 -0.11 12.46
C VAL A 120 7.56 0.42 11.17
N ILE A 121 6.30 0.09 10.92
CA ILE A 121 5.57 0.58 9.74
C ILE A 121 5.45 2.10 9.78
N GLU A 122 5.08 2.68 10.94
CA GLU A 122 4.98 4.13 11.09
C GLU A 122 6.32 4.83 10.89
N GLN A 123 7.40 4.29 11.44
CA GLN A 123 8.74 4.81 11.22
C GLN A 123 9.07 4.84 9.73
N GLY A 124 8.87 3.73 9.02
CA GLY A 124 9.07 3.67 7.56
C GLY A 124 8.20 4.69 6.80
N LEU A 125 6.92 4.82 7.15
CA LEU A 125 6.02 5.79 6.51
C LEU A 125 6.48 7.24 6.71
N ARG A 126 7.17 7.54 7.82
CA ARG A 126 7.72 8.87 8.10
C ARG A 126 9.05 9.12 7.38
N THR A 127 9.86 8.08 7.16
CA THR A 127 11.23 8.22 6.64
C THR A 127 11.38 7.96 5.14
N CYS A 128 10.62 7.02 4.59
CA CYS A 128 10.82 6.51 3.23
C CYS A 128 10.10 7.40 2.18
N PRO A 129 10.73 7.70 1.03
CA PRO A 129 10.05 8.37 -0.09
C PRO A 129 8.91 7.52 -0.68
N ARG A 130 9.17 6.22 -0.86
CA ARG A 130 8.16 5.25 -1.27
C ARG A 130 7.33 4.79 -0.08
N LYS A 131 6.01 4.75 -0.23
CA LYS A 131 5.08 4.49 0.89
C LYS A 131 4.07 3.41 0.59
N TYR A 132 3.75 3.12 -0.66
CA TYR A 132 2.63 2.21 -0.95
C TYR A 132 2.81 0.80 -0.34
N TRP A 133 4.02 0.21 -0.38
CA TRP A 133 4.26 -1.09 0.28
C TRP A 133 4.04 -1.02 1.80
N LEU A 134 4.49 0.05 2.44
CA LEU A 134 4.32 0.26 3.88
C LEU A 134 2.85 0.52 4.25
N LEU A 135 2.10 1.18 3.36
CA LEU A 135 0.66 1.35 3.50
C LEU A 135 -0.08 0.02 3.36
N ASP A 136 0.29 -0.85 2.43
CA ASP A 136 -0.27 -2.20 2.35
C ASP A 136 -0.01 -3.02 3.63
N LEU A 137 1.22 -2.95 4.15
CA LEU A 137 1.57 -3.56 5.44
C LEU A 137 0.75 -2.99 6.60
N ALA A 138 0.52 -1.66 6.63
CA ALA A 138 -0.36 -1.04 7.61
C ALA A 138 -1.79 -1.58 7.50
N GLY A 139 -2.32 -1.68 6.28
CA GLY A 139 -3.66 -2.21 6.04
C GLY A 139 -3.81 -3.65 6.51
N THR A 140 -2.85 -4.49 6.17
CA THR A 140 -2.78 -5.90 6.59
C THR A 140 -2.66 -6.02 8.11
N ALA A 141 -1.81 -5.22 8.76
CA ALA A 141 -1.67 -5.20 10.21
C ALA A 141 -2.97 -4.80 10.91
N MET A 142 -3.71 -3.82 10.37
CA MET A 142 -5.02 -3.43 10.90
C MET A 142 -6.06 -4.52 10.71
N LEU A 143 -6.10 -5.16 9.53
CA LEU A 143 -6.99 -6.28 9.26
C LEU A 143 -6.81 -7.42 10.26
N GLN A 144 -5.56 -7.83 10.53
CA GLN A 144 -5.22 -8.86 11.51
C GLN A 144 -5.76 -8.53 12.91
N ARG A 145 -5.84 -7.25 13.25
CA ARG A 145 -6.41 -6.72 14.51
C ARG A 145 -7.93 -6.52 14.46
N GLY A 146 -8.60 -6.95 13.38
CA GLY A 146 -10.05 -6.81 13.20
C GLY A 146 -10.49 -5.38 12.85
N ARG A 147 -9.57 -4.51 12.43
CA ARG A 147 -9.78 -3.08 12.20
C ARG A 147 -10.02 -2.80 10.71
N GLY A 148 -11.21 -3.21 10.23
CA GLY A 148 -11.55 -3.17 8.80
C GLY A 148 -11.61 -1.77 8.19
N ALA A 149 -12.07 -0.76 8.94
CA ALA A 149 -12.14 0.62 8.45
C ALA A 149 -10.75 1.22 8.23
N GLU A 150 -9.82 0.95 9.14
CA GLU A 150 -8.42 1.33 9.04
C GLU A 150 -7.72 0.55 7.92
N ALA A 151 -7.99 -0.75 7.80
CA ALA A 151 -7.43 -1.57 6.74
C ALA A 151 -7.78 -0.99 5.35
N LEU A 152 -9.07 -0.69 5.13
CA LEU A 152 -9.54 -0.08 3.88
C LEU A 152 -8.95 1.31 3.65
N TYR A 153 -8.78 2.12 4.71
CA TYR A 153 -8.09 3.41 4.61
C TYR A 153 -6.68 3.21 4.06
N TYR A 154 -5.87 2.35 4.68
CA TYR A 154 -4.48 2.18 4.25
C TYR A 154 -4.35 1.55 2.86
N TRP A 155 -5.17 0.56 2.51
CA TRP A 155 -5.15 -0.02 1.17
C TRP A 155 -5.57 0.97 0.08
N ALA A 156 -6.54 1.85 0.35
CA ALA A 156 -6.93 2.90 -0.59
C ALA A 156 -5.79 3.89 -0.86
N HIS A 157 -5.07 4.30 0.19
CA HIS A 157 -3.86 5.13 0.04
C HIS A 157 -2.73 4.37 -0.66
N SER A 158 -2.53 3.09 -0.33
CA SER A 158 -1.52 2.23 -0.97
C SER A 158 -1.69 2.20 -2.48
N VAL A 159 -2.86 1.79 -2.99
CA VAL A 159 -3.04 1.70 -4.45
C VAL A 159 -2.98 3.08 -5.11
N THR A 160 -3.51 4.13 -4.48
CA THR A 160 -3.42 5.50 -5.01
C THR A 160 -1.96 5.94 -5.18
N ASN A 161 -1.12 5.63 -4.19
CA ASN A 161 0.31 5.92 -4.23
C ASN A 161 1.02 5.09 -5.30
N ALA A 162 0.75 3.79 -5.38
CA ALA A 162 1.33 2.92 -6.41
C ALA A 162 0.95 3.39 -7.83
N GLU A 163 -0.30 3.80 -8.06
CA GLU A 163 -0.73 4.40 -9.32
C GLU A 163 0.06 5.67 -9.66
N SER A 164 0.32 6.53 -8.68
CA SER A 164 0.99 7.81 -8.89
C SER A 164 2.43 7.69 -9.40
N VAL A 165 3.09 6.56 -9.13
CA VAL A 165 4.45 6.25 -9.60
C VAL A 165 4.48 5.23 -10.74
N GLY A 166 3.31 4.84 -11.27
CA GLY A 166 3.20 3.90 -12.40
C GLY A 166 3.34 2.42 -12.03
N GLU A 167 3.36 2.09 -10.74
CA GLU A 167 3.58 0.73 -10.22
C GLU A 167 2.30 0.04 -9.74
N GLY A 168 1.13 0.60 -10.04
CA GLY A 168 -0.15 0.05 -9.57
C GLY A 168 -0.44 -1.41 -9.99
N ARG A 169 0.17 -1.93 -11.07
CA ARG A 169 0.04 -3.35 -11.44
C ARG A 169 0.67 -4.29 -10.41
N GLU A 170 1.68 -3.81 -9.68
CA GLU A 170 2.46 -4.59 -8.73
C GLU A 170 1.96 -4.42 -7.29
N ALA A 171 0.94 -3.58 -7.07
CA ALA A 171 0.42 -3.30 -5.74
C ALA A 171 -0.45 -4.46 -5.21
N SER A 172 0.10 -5.25 -4.29
CA SER A 172 -0.60 -6.34 -3.57
C SER A 172 -1.86 -5.90 -2.83
N ALA A 173 -1.98 -4.62 -2.47
CA ALA A 173 -3.19 -4.05 -1.88
C ALA A 173 -4.44 -4.24 -2.79
N TYR A 174 -4.27 -4.42 -4.11
CA TYR A 174 -5.37 -4.78 -4.99
C TYR A 174 -5.99 -6.13 -4.65
N ASP A 175 -5.21 -7.11 -4.19
CA ASP A 175 -5.73 -8.43 -3.85
C ASP A 175 -6.71 -8.34 -2.67
N PHE A 176 -6.37 -7.53 -1.67
CA PHE A 176 -7.27 -7.20 -0.55
C PHE A 176 -8.50 -6.43 -1.01
N LEU A 177 -8.36 -5.45 -1.90
CA LEU A 177 -9.48 -4.68 -2.43
C LEU A 177 -10.42 -5.51 -3.31
N ILE A 178 -9.91 -6.49 -4.06
CA ILE A 178 -10.69 -7.43 -4.87
C ILE A 178 -11.58 -8.28 -3.97
N VAL A 179 -11.01 -8.89 -2.94
CA VAL A 179 -11.77 -9.71 -1.98
C VAL A 179 -12.73 -8.85 -1.17
N THR A 180 -12.31 -7.66 -0.74
CA THR A 180 -13.17 -6.71 -0.02
C THR A 180 -14.38 -6.31 -0.88
N ALA A 181 -14.16 -5.92 -2.14
CA ALA A 181 -15.23 -5.58 -3.07
C ALA A 181 -16.19 -6.76 -3.29
N HIS A 182 -15.66 -7.98 -3.40
CA HIS A 182 -16.46 -9.19 -3.54
C HIS A 182 -17.37 -9.41 -2.32
N VAL A 183 -16.81 -9.36 -1.10
CA VAL A 183 -17.54 -9.52 0.17
C VAL A 183 -18.62 -8.45 0.34
N LEU A 184 -18.37 -7.21 -0.10
CA LEU A 184 -19.34 -6.12 -0.05
C LEU A 184 -20.43 -6.21 -1.12
N GLY A 185 -20.31 -7.13 -2.09
CA GLY A 185 -21.23 -7.29 -3.22
C GLY A 185 -21.00 -6.31 -4.37
N GLU A 186 -19.86 -5.62 -4.40
CA GLU A 186 -19.51 -4.58 -5.37
C GLU A 186 -18.87 -5.16 -6.64
N ARG A 187 -19.66 -5.92 -7.42
CA ARG A 187 -19.18 -6.67 -8.60
C ARG A 187 -18.40 -5.84 -9.62
N THR A 188 -18.87 -4.62 -9.90
CA THR A 188 -18.19 -3.71 -10.83
C THR A 188 -16.81 -3.31 -10.31
N ALA A 189 -16.69 -3.04 -9.01
CA ALA A 189 -15.42 -2.72 -8.39
C ALA A 189 -14.48 -3.92 -8.39
N THR A 190 -14.98 -5.13 -8.07
CA THR A 190 -14.20 -6.37 -8.18
C THR A 190 -13.62 -6.55 -9.58
N LYS A 191 -14.42 -6.33 -10.64
CA LYS A 191 -13.96 -6.43 -12.03
C LYS A 191 -12.89 -5.38 -12.36
N ALA A 192 -13.10 -4.13 -11.95
CA ALA A 192 -12.16 -3.05 -12.19
C ALA A 192 -10.80 -3.32 -11.54
N PHE A 193 -10.79 -3.73 -10.26
CA PHE A 193 -9.54 -4.05 -9.57
C PHE A 193 -8.84 -5.28 -10.15
N ARG A 194 -9.58 -6.32 -10.53
CA ARG A 194 -8.99 -7.49 -11.23
C ARG A 194 -8.36 -7.12 -12.56
N ALA A 195 -9.03 -6.28 -13.36
CA ALA A 195 -8.48 -5.79 -14.61
C ALA A 195 -7.18 -5.00 -14.36
N ARG A 196 -7.22 -4.09 -13.38
CA ARG A 196 -6.06 -3.26 -13.03
C ARG A 196 -4.86 -4.08 -12.55
N ALA A 197 -5.08 -5.15 -11.79
CA ALA A 197 -4.03 -6.03 -11.28
C ALA A 197 -3.58 -7.11 -12.29
N ASP A 198 -3.96 -7.02 -13.57
CA ASP A 198 -3.70 -8.04 -14.60
C ASP A 198 -4.24 -9.46 -14.22
N GLN A 199 -5.30 -9.51 -13.40
CA GLN A 199 -5.93 -10.74 -12.89
C GLN A 199 -7.30 -11.02 -13.54
N ALA A 200 -7.61 -10.37 -14.67
CA ALA A 200 -8.92 -10.48 -15.33
C ALA A 200 -9.31 -11.93 -15.68
N ASP A 201 -8.32 -12.75 -16.05
CA ASP A 201 -8.51 -14.14 -16.47
C ASP A 201 -8.34 -15.17 -15.33
N HIS A 202 -8.11 -14.73 -14.10
CA HIS A 202 -7.87 -15.61 -12.95
C HIS A 202 -9.17 -15.85 -12.14
N PRO A 203 -9.75 -17.06 -12.16
CA PRO A 203 -11.03 -17.33 -11.50
C PRO A 203 -10.93 -17.51 -9.98
N GLN A 204 -9.74 -17.75 -9.42
CA GLN A 204 -9.54 -18.05 -8.00
C GLN A 204 -9.13 -16.83 -7.16
N THR A 205 -9.49 -16.88 -5.88
CA THR A 205 -9.16 -15.91 -4.84
C THR A 205 -7.64 -15.73 -4.76
N VAL A 206 -7.17 -14.48 -4.77
CA VAL A 206 -5.74 -14.15 -4.85
C VAL A 206 -5.08 -14.18 -3.47
N LEU A 207 -5.87 -13.94 -2.42
CA LEU A 207 -5.44 -14.08 -1.04
C LEU A 207 -5.48 -15.56 -0.61
N ASP A 208 -4.62 -15.92 0.34
CA ASP A 208 -4.71 -17.20 1.03
C ASP A 208 -6.00 -17.33 1.88
N GLU A 209 -6.28 -18.54 2.37
CA GLU A 209 -7.49 -18.83 3.14
C GLU A 209 -7.57 -18.01 4.43
N GLU A 210 -6.43 -17.73 5.08
CA GLU A 210 -6.37 -16.97 6.33
C GLU A 210 -6.81 -15.53 6.10
N TYR A 211 -6.17 -14.82 5.16
CA TYR A 211 -6.50 -13.44 4.85
C TYR A 211 -7.89 -13.30 4.23
N THR A 212 -8.32 -14.28 3.43
CA THR A 212 -9.71 -14.32 2.92
C THR A 212 -10.70 -14.35 4.07
N ALA A 213 -10.51 -15.24 5.05
CA ALA A 213 -11.39 -15.33 6.22
C ALA A 213 -11.36 -14.04 7.08
N LEU A 214 -10.21 -13.39 7.20
CA LEU A 214 -10.08 -12.10 7.90
C LEU A 214 -10.87 -10.99 7.20
N VAL A 215 -10.76 -10.87 5.87
CA VAL A 215 -11.51 -9.90 5.07
C VAL A 215 -13.01 -10.18 5.18
N GLU A 216 -13.43 -11.43 5.00
CA GLU A 216 -14.84 -11.81 5.16
C GLU A 216 -15.37 -11.40 6.52
N ARG A 217 -14.64 -11.68 7.60
CA ARG A 217 -15.06 -11.30 8.96
C ARG A 217 -15.16 -9.79 9.14
N ALA A 218 -14.18 -9.03 8.64
CA ALA A 218 -14.11 -7.58 8.81
C ALA A 218 -15.16 -6.83 7.99
N PHE A 219 -15.52 -7.35 6.80
CA PHE A 219 -16.36 -6.64 5.84
C PHE A 219 -17.76 -7.26 5.61
N ARG A 220 -18.09 -8.39 6.27
CA ARG A 220 -19.41 -9.06 6.16
C ARG A 220 -20.59 -8.11 6.35
N LYS A 221 -20.44 -7.13 7.24
CA LYS A 221 -21.46 -6.09 7.55
C LYS A 221 -20.98 -4.69 7.14
N GLY A 222 -20.24 -4.59 6.03
CA GLY A 222 -19.63 -3.33 5.61
C GLY A 222 -20.64 -2.20 5.48
N THR A 223 -20.21 -1.00 5.89
CA THR A 223 -21.05 0.19 5.95
C THR A 223 -21.26 0.79 4.55
N LYS A 224 -22.24 1.69 4.42
CA LYS A 224 -22.43 2.46 3.18
C LYS A 224 -21.17 3.25 2.80
N ALA A 225 -20.44 3.77 3.78
CA ALA A 225 -19.23 4.55 3.55
C ALA A 225 -18.08 3.67 3.01
N MET A 226 -17.91 2.45 3.53
CA MET A 226 -16.93 1.49 3.00
C MET A 226 -17.22 1.11 1.54
N LYS A 227 -18.49 0.84 1.22
CA LYS A 227 -18.93 0.59 -0.16
C LYS A 227 -18.63 1.77 -1.07
N ALA A 228 -18.92 2.99 -0.62
CA ALA A 228 -18.62 4.20 -1.37
C ALA A 228 -17.12 4.36 -1.64
N VAL A 229 -16.25 4.07 -0.65
CA VAL A 229 -14.79 4.07 -0.85
C VAL A 229 -14.40 3.10 -1.96
N VAL A 230 -14.84 1.84 -1.87
CA VAL A 230 -14.53 0.80 -2.86
C VAL A 230 -15.02 1.17 -4.26
N GLN A 231 -16.27 1.65 -4.37
CA GLN A 231 -16.86 2.06 -5.65
C GLN A 231 -16.13 3.25 -6.27
N THR A 232 -15.87 4.29 -5.49
CA THR A 232 -15.19 5.50 -5.99
C THR A 232 -13.73 5.22 -6.32
N LEU A 233 -13.04 4.39 -5.53
CA LEU A 233 -11.68 3.97 -5.83
C LEU A 233 -11.63 3.19 -7.16
N ALA A 234 -12.55 2.25 -7.37
CA ALA A 234 -12.65 1.50 -8.62
C ALA A 234 -12.94 2.37 -9.86
N GLN A 235 -13.57 3.53 -9.70
CA GLN A 235 -13.78 4.48 -10.80
C GLN A 235 -12.54 5.32 -11.12
N ARG A 236 -11.57 5.40 -10.19
CA ARG A 236 -10.34 6.19 -10.33
C ARG A 236 -9.17 5.39 -10.87
N VAL A 237 -9.21 4.06 -10.73
CA VAL A 237 -8.12 3.20 -11.21
C VAL A 237 -8.17 3.09 -12.74
N PRO A 238 -7.01 3.15 -13.42
CA PRO A 238 -6.95 2.86 -14.85
C PRO A 238 -7.49 1.47 -15.19
N ALA A 239 -8.00 1.29 -16.41
CA ALA A 239 -8.43 -0.02 -16.90
C ALA A 239 -7.24 -0.86 -17.37
#